data_AF-G2ZPY5-F1
#
_entry.id   AF-G2ZPY5-F1
#
_cell.length_a   1.000
_cell.length_b   1.000
_cell.length_c   1.000
_cell.angle_alpha   90.00
_cell.angle_beta   90.00
_cell.angle_gamma   90.00
#
_symmetry.space_group_name_H-M   'P 1'
#
loop_
_entity.id
_entity.type
_entity.pdbx_description
1 polymer ?
#
loop_
_entity_poly.entity_id
_entity_poly.type
_entity_poly.pdbx_seq_one_letter_code
_entity_poly.pdbx_strand_id
1 'polypeptide(L)'
;MTTLFVRVQPKKSSEMFHRCGFKFGKAWREVEVDSATAKRLGEEQMLEVSEERPADMPEVAEAEGSVKTQDDAPQSKTATKKAGK
;
A
#
# COMPACT_ATOMS: atom_id res chain seq x y z
N MET A 1 2.46 -4.81 -19.32
CA MET A 1 1.98 -4.71 -17.92
C MET A 1 1.35 -6.05 -17.56
N THR A 2 1.53 -6.50 -16.32
CA THR A 2 1.06 -7.79 -15.80
C THR A 2 0.26 -7.53 -14.54
N THR A 3 -0.90 -8.17 -14.47
CA THR A 3 -1.74 -8.17 -13.26
C THR A 3 -1.22 -9.21 -12.28
N LEU A 4 -0.99 -8.78 -11.04
CA LEU A 4 -0.59 -9.65 -9.95
C LEU A 4 -1.50 -9.44 -8.74
N PHE A 5 -1.75 -10.52 -8.02
CA PHE A 5 -2.46 -10.51 -6.75
C PHE A 5 -1.43 -10.53 -5.64
N VAL A 6 -1.44 -9.51 -4.80
CA VAL A 6 -0.43 -9.33 -3.76
C VAL A 6 -1.10 -9.09 -2.42
N ARG A 7 -0.66 -9.82 -1.39
CA ARG A 7 -1.01 -9.56 0.00
C ARG A 7 0.21 -9.60 0.91
N VAL A 8 0.07 -9.07 2.11
CA VAL A 8 1.05 -9.29 3.18
C VAL A 8 0.85 -10.70 3.73
N GLN A 9 1.95 -11.43 3.92
CA GLN A 9 1.87 -12.78 4.47
C GLN A 9 1.18 -12.77 5.84
N PRO A 10 0.11 -13.56 6.04
CA PRO A 10 -0.63 -13.56 7.30
C PRO A 10 0.20 -14.06 8.49
N LYS A 11 1.28 -14.80 8.21
CA LYS A 11 2.25 -15.30 9.19
C LYS A 11 3.25 -14.23 9.67
N LYS A 12 3.37 -13.10 8.95
CA LYS A 12 4.20 -11.96 9.37
C LYS A 12 3.37 -11.05 10.28
N SER A 13 4.00 -10.50 11.31
CA SER A 13 3.35 -9.56 12.26
C SER A 13 3.01 -8.20 11.66
N SER A 14 3.37 -7.93 10.40
CA SER A 14 3.07 -6.67 9.73
C SER A 14 1.61 -6.64 9.29
N GLU A 15 0.83 -5.70 9.81
CA GLU A 15 -0.57 -5.51 9.38
C GLU A 15 -0.66 -4.84 7.99
N MET A 16 0.33 -4.02 7.66
CA MET A 16 0.39 -3.24 6.43
C MET A 16 1.82 -3.17 5.92
N PHE A 17 2.00 -3.21 4.61
CA PHE A 17 3.30 -3.11 3.95
C PHE A 17 3.22 -2.21 2.73
N HIS A 18 4.23 -1.38 2.54
CA HIS A 18 4.28 -0.41 1.46
C HIS A 18 5.46 -0.70 0.53
N ARG A 19 5.20 -0.95 -0.75
CA ARG A 19 6.25 -1.18 -1.76
C ARG A 19 5.85 -0.68 -3.13
N CYS A 20 6.83 -0.14 -3.87
CA CYS A 20 6.64 0.38 -5.23
C CYS A 20 5.46 1.37 -5.36
N GLY A 21 5.16 2.14 -4.30
CA GLY A 21 4.02 3.07 -4.26
C GLY A 21 2.67 2.43 -3.91
N PHE A 22 2.60 1.10 -3.75
CA PHE A 22 1.39 0.39 -3.37
C PHE A 22 1.37 0.09 -1.86
N LYS A 23 0.17 0.15 -1.29
CA LYS A 23 -0.12 -0.28 0.08
C LYS A 23 -0.81 -1.65 0.05
N PHE A 24 -0.14 -2.64 0.60
CA PHE A 24 -0.63 -4.00 0.79
C PHE A 24 -1.02 -4.21 2.25
N GLY A 25 -2.06 -5.01 2.47
CA GLY A 25 -2.48 -5.48 3.79
C GLY A 25 -2.63 -6.99 3.80
N LYS A 26 -3.28 -7.54 4.82
CA LYS A 26 -3.54 -8.99 4.90
C LYS A 26 -4.52 -9.50 3.84
N ALA A 27 -5.31 -8.61 3.23
CA ALA A 27 -6.21 -8.94 2.13
C ALA A 27 -5.49 -8.94 0.78
N TRP A 28 -5.91 -9.83 -0.12
CA TRP A 28 -5.47 -9.87 -1.51
C TRP A 28 -5.83 -8.58 -2.24
N ARG A 29 -4.85 -7.99 -2.91
CA ARG A 29 -5.02 -6.80 -3.73
C ARG A 29 -4.52 -7.06 -5.13
N GLU A 30 -5.36 -6.79 -6.11
CA GLU A 30 -4.97 -6.77 -7.52
C GLU A 30 -4.16 -5.51 -7.82
N VAL A 31 -2.99 -5.68 -8.42
CA VAL A 31 -2.14 -4.58 -8.89
C VAL A 31 -1.63 -4.89 -10.29
N GLU A 32 -1.77 -3.91 -11.18
CA GLU A 32 -1.18 -3.97 -12.52
C GLU A 32 0.20 -3.30 -12.47
N VAL A 33 1.23 -4.06 -12.81
CA VAL A 33 2.63 -3.60 -12.72
C VAL A 33 3.44 -4.02 -13.94
N ASP A 34 4.55 -3.33 -14.19
CA ASP A 34 5.50 -3.76 -15.22
C ASP A 34 6.32 -4.98 -14.76
N SER A 35 6.89 -5.73 -15.70
CA SER A 35 7.71 -6.92 -15.44
C SER A 35 8.87 -6.64 -14.46
N ALA A 36 9.49 -5.46 -14.52
CA ALA A 36 10.53 -5.08 -13.54
C ALA A 36 9.99 -4.97 -12.10
N THR A 37 8.75 -4.49 -11.94
CA THR A 37 8.09 -4.35 -10.63
C THR A 37 7.54 -5.69 -10.15
N ALA A 38 6.98 -6.50 -11.05
CA ALA A 38 6.55 -7.87 -10.78
C ALA A 38 7.67 -8.70 -10.16
N LYS A 39 8.87 -8.66 -10.76
CA LYS A 39 10.04 -9.38 -10.25
C LYS A 39 10.41 -8.94 -8.83
N ARG A 40 10.46 -7.63 -8.58
CA ARG A 40 10.76 -7.09 -7.23
C ARG A 40 9.74 -7.51 -6.18
N LEU A 41 8.45 -7.54 -6.53
CA LEU A 41 7.40 -7.98 -5.60
C LEU A 41 7.53 -9.48 -5.30
N GLY A 42 7.84 -10.31 -6.31
CA GLY A 42 8.06 -11.74 -6.13
C GLY A 42 9.29 -12.09 -5.29
N GLU A 43 10.32 -11.24 -5.31
CA GLU A 43 11.51 -11.38 -4.45
C GLU A 43 11.25 -10.95 -2.99
N GLU A 44 10.12 -10.29 -2.71
CA GLU A 44 9.87 -9.65 -1.43
C GLU A 44 9.29 -10.65 -0.42
N GLN A 45 10.13 -11.13 0.51
CA GLN A 45 9.77 -12.16 1.52
C GLN A 45 8.72 -11.72 2.57
N MET A 46 8.24 -10.48 2.50
CA MET A 46 7.13 -9.99 3.34
C MET A 46 5.77 -10.05 2.64
N LEU A 47 5.78 -10.21 1.32
CA LEU A 47 4.60 -10.27 0.49
C LEU A 47 4.38 -11.70 0.01
N GLU A 48 3.12 -11.98 -0.30
CA GLU A 48 2.68 -13.16 -1.01
C GLU A 48 2.15 -12.69 -2.36
N VAL A 49 2.74 -13.18 -3.44
CA VAL A 49 2.42 -12.79 -4.81
C VAL A 49 1.86 -14.01 -5.53
N SER A 50 0.73 -13.83 -6.20
CA SER A 50 0.10 -14.83 -7.04
C SER A 50 -0.20 -14.24 -8.41
N GLU A 51 0.12 -15.00 -9.45
CA GLU A 51 -0.18 -14.65 -10.84
C GLU A 51 -1.65 -14.95 -11.20
N GLU A 52 -2.26 -15.87 -10.46
CA GLU A 52 -3.66 -16.25 -10.57
C GLU A 52 -4.49 -15.68 -9.40
N ARG A 53 -5.78 -15.42 -9.67
CA ARG A 53 -6.71 -14.92 -8.65
C ARG A 53 -6.98 -16.02 -7.62
N PRO A 54 -6.58 -15.85 -6.35
CA PRO A 54 -6.81 -16.87 -5.35
C PRO A 54 -8.30 -16.96 -5.00
N ALA A 55 -8.81 -18.17 -4.79
CA ALA A 55 -10.22 -18.40 -4.41
C ALA A 55 -10.63 -17.79 -3.06
N ASP A 56 -9.63 -17.46 -2.22
CA ASP A 56 -9.76 -16.76 -0.93
C ASP A 56 -9.90 -15.23 -1.11
N MET A 57 -9.75 -14.71 -2.33
CA MET A 57 -9.96 -13.30 -2.60
C MET A 57 -11.45 -12.97 -2.47
N PRO A 58 -11.84 -11.98 -1.65
CA PRO A 58 -13.23 -11.57 -1.61
C PRO A 58 -13.67 -11.16 -3.02
N GLU A 59 -14.83 -11.67 -3.45
CA GLU A 59 -15.52 -11.20 -4.64
C GLU A 59 -16.00 -9.77 -4.35
N VAL A 60 -15.07 -8.81 -4.44
CA VAL A 60 -15.40 -7.40 -4.26
C VAL A 60 -16.13 -6.98 -5.53
N ALA A 61 -17.45 -7.10 -5.47
CA ALA A 61 -18.35 -6.26 -6.25
C ALA A 61 -17.87 -4.81 -6.18
N GLU A 62 -17.86 -4.15 -7.32
CA GLU A 62 -17.28 -2.84 -7.53
C GLU A 62 -17.73 -1.78 -6.51
N ALA A 63 -16.83 -0.80 -6.32
CA ALA A 63 -17.03 0.49 -5.64
C ALA A 63 -17.10 0.48 -4.10
N GLU A 64 -16.04 0.99 -3.49
CA GLU A 64 -16.07 2.25 -2.72
C GLU A 64 -14.66 2.57 -2.21
N GLY A 65 -14.23 3.82 -2.38
CA GLY A 65 -13.14 4.38 -1.58
C GLY A 65 -11.84 4.74 -2.28
N SER A 66 -11.90 5.23 -3.52
CA SER A 66 -10.98 6.31 -3.91
C SER A 66 -11.30 7.54 -3.04
N VAL A 67 -10.76 7.62 -1.82
CA VAL A 67 -10.63 8.90 -1.14
C VAL A 67 -9.18 9.34 -1.19
N LYS A 68 -9.01 10.37 -2.02
CA LYS A 68 -7.80 11.14 -2.27
C LYS A 68 -7.07 11.43 -0.98
N THR A 69 -5.75 11.22 -1.02
CA THR A 69 -4.81 12.03 -0.26
C THR A 69 -5.10 13.49 -0.63
N GLN A 70 -5.67 14.24 0.32
CA GLN A 70 -5.66 15.70 0.26
C GLN A 70 -4.74 16.16 1.38
N ASP A 71 -3.54 16.53 0.95
CA ASP A 71 -2.77 17.68 1.38
C ASP A 71 -3.25 18.39 2.66
N ASP A 72 -2.46 18.32 3.72
CA ASP A 72 -2.30 19.47 4.61
C ASP A 72 -0.81 19.66 4.87
N ALA A 73 -0.24 20.57 4.09
CA ALA A 73 1.10 21.09 4.18
C ALA A 73 1.32 21.89 5.50
N PRO A 74 2.53 22.40 5.77
CA PRO A 74 3.11 22.54 7.11
C PRO A 74 2.45 23.62 7.95
N GLN A 75 2.23 23.34 9.25
CA GLN A 75 2.01 24.42 10.23
C GLN A 75 3.31 25.21 10.42
N SER A 76 3.49 26.22 9.55
CA SER A 76 4.20 27.44 9.90
C SER A 76 3.43 28.12 11.03
N LYS A 77 3.93 28.03 12.27
CA LYS A 77 3.61 29.02 13.29
C LYS A 77 4.72 30.05 13.32
N THR A 78 4.35 31.19 12.77
CA THR A 78 4.94 32.52 12.86
C THR A 78 5.40 32.88 14.29
N ALA A 79 6.49 33.63 14.31
CA ALA A 79 7.12 34.24 15.47
C ALA A 79 6.17 35.06 16.36
N THR A 80 6.42 35.10 17.67
CA THR A 80 6.18 36.28 18.51
C THR A 80 7.20 36.35 19.65
N LYS A 81 7.92 37.46 19.67
CA LYS A 81 8.85 37.96 20.69
C LYS A 81 8.17 38.13 22.06
N LYS A 82 8.89 37.89 23.17
CA LYS A 82 9.09 38.91 24.23
C LYS A 82 10.05 38.45 25.35
N ALA A 83 10.83 39.43 25.80
CA ALA A 83 11.79 39.40 26.90
C ALA A 83 11.15 39.43 28.30
N GLY A 84 11.96 39.07 29.32
CA GLY A 84 11.74 39.31 30.76
C GLY A 84 12.02 38.04 31.57
N LYS A 85 12.83 38.03 32.62
CA LYS A 85 13.29 39.08 33.53
C LYS A 85 14.63 38.70 34.14
#